data_AF-A0A370AH97-F1
#
_entry.id   AF-A0A370AH97-F1
#
_cell.length_a   1.000
_cell.length_b   1.000
_cell.length_c   1.000
_cell.angle_alpha   90.00
_cell.angle_beta   90.00
_cell.angle_gamma   90.00
#
_symmetry.space_group_name_H-M   'P 1'
#
loop_
_entity.id
_entity.type
_entity.pdbx_description
1 polymer ?
#
loop_
_entity_poly.entity_id
_entity_poly.type
_entity_poly.pdbx_seq_one_letter_code
_entity_poly.pdbx_strand_id
1 'polypeptide(L)' 'MDNLRHFYGLKKDPFPQNIAIKDLYPLPALAPLKQRTFFAIAQKAISVITGDVGSGKSTSLRYISS' A
#
# COMPACT_ATOMS: atom_id res chain seq x y z
N MET A 1 -9.60 -17.43 15.95
CA MET A 1 -9.25 -17.13 14.54
C MET A 1 -8.93 -18.39 13.72
N ASP A 2 -8.58 -19.52 14.37
CA ASP A 2 -8.24 -20.78 13.67
C ASP A 2 -9.33 -21.37 12.77
N ASN A 3 -10.60 -21.07 13.07
CA ASN A 3 -11.75 -21.57 12.32
C ASN A 3 -11.89 -20.89 10.95
N LEU A 4 -11.51 -19.61 10.80
CA LEU A 4 -11.63 -18.86 9.54
C LEU A 4 -10.62 -19.35 8.49
N ARG A 5 -9.37 -19.61 8.89
CA ARG A 5 -8.33 -20.07 7.97
C ARG A 5 -8.66 -21.43 7.37
N HIS A 6 -9.10 -22.38 8.20
CA HIS A 6 -9.49 -23.72 7.76
C HIS A 6 -10.75 -23.68 6.89
N PHE A 7 -11.79 -22.96 7.32
CA PHE A 7 -13.05 -22.89 6.59
C PHE A 7 -12.91 -22.29 5.20
N TYR A 8 -12.09 -21.24 5.04
CA TYR A 8 -11.88 -20.54 3.76
C TYR A 8 -10.62 -20.97 2.99
N GLY A 9 -9.87 -21.96 3.49
CA GLY A 9 -8.62 -22.42 2.84
C GLY A 9 -7.53 -21.35 2.72
N LEU A 10 -7.48 -20.40 3.66
CA LEU A 10 -6.52 -19.29 3.62
C LEU A 10 -5.13 -19.75 4.08
N LYS A 11 -4.09 -19.36 3.34
CA LYS A 11 -2.69 -19.69 3.66
C LYS A 11 -2.11 -18.86 4.80
N LYS A 12 -2.74 -17.74 5.14
CA LYS A 12 -2.32 -16.78 6.16
C LYS A 12 -3.57 -16.21 6.84
N ASP A 13 -3.40 -15.61 8.01
CA ASP A 13 -4.49 -14.87 8.66
C ASP A 13 -4.96 -13.73 7.74
N PRO A 14 -6.28 -13.60 7.52
CA PRO A 14 -6.81 -12.53 6.69
C PRO A 14 -6.72 -11.18 7.41
N PHE A 15 -6.58 -10.10 6.64
CA PHE A 15 -6.56 -8.71 7.10
C PHE A 15 -5.57 -8.42 8.25
N PRO A 16 -4.30 -8.84 8.13
CA PRO A 16 -3.33 -8.51 9.16
C PRO A 16 -3.15 -6.99 9.21
N GLN A 17 -2.99 -6.45 10.42
CA GLN A 17 -2.80 -5.00 10.62
C GLN A 17 -1.58 -4.48 9.85
N ASN A 18 -0.56 -5.32 9.66
CA ASN A 18 0.62 -4.99 8.90
C ASN A 18 0.91 -6.04 7.81
N ILE A 19 0.82 -5.62 6.55
CA ILE A 19 1.18 -6.43 5.38
C ILE A 19 2.62 -6.07 4.97
N ALA A 20 3.46 -7.06 4.70
CA ALA A 20 4.81 -6.84 4.19
C ALA A 20 4.75 -6.18 2.80
N ILE A 21 5.70 -5.31 2.46
CA ILE A 21 5.64 -4.54 1.20
C ILE A 21 5.65 -5.46 -0.03
N LYS A 22 6.43 -6.55 0.03
CA LYS A 22 6.45 -7.62 -0.99
C LYS A 22 5.11 -8.35 -1.18
N ASP A 23 4.25 -8.31 -0.16
CA ASP A 23 2.94 -8.94 -0.14
C ASP A 23 1.82 -7.92 -0.47
N LEU A 24 2.16 -6.65 -0.72
CA LEU A 24 1.18 -5.64 -1.15
C LEU A 24 0.72 -5.92 -2.59
N TYR A 25 -0.58 -5.75 -2.83
CA TYR A 25 -1.15 -5.93 -4.15
C TYR A 25 -0.67 -4.80 -5.09
N PRO A 26 -0.03 -5.13 -6.23
CA PRO A 26 0.52 -4.13 -7.15
C PRO A 26 -0.60 -3.47 -7.95
N LEU A 27 -0.99 -2.27 -7.54
CA LEU A 27 -1.95 -1.46 -8.29
C LEU A 27 -1.25 -0.72 -9.44
N PRO A 28 -1.85 -0.64 -10.65
CA PRO A 28 -1.30 0.12 -11.77
C PRO A 28 -1.01 1.59 -11.43
N ALA A 29 -1.77 2.16 -10.49
CA ALA A 29 -1.60 3.54 -10.02
C ALA A 29 -0.32 3.77 -9.18
N LEU A 30 0.34 2.72 -8.69
CA LEU A 30 1.56 2.85 -7.88
C LEU A 30 2.74 3.38 -8.69
N ALA A 31 2.89 2.95 -9.94
CA ALA A 31 3.97 3.43 -10.82
C ALA A 31 3.92 4.95 -11.06
N PRO A 32 2.80 5.55 -11.53
CA PRO A 32 2.70 6.99 -11.70
C PRO A 32 2.69 7.76 -10.38
N LEU A 33 2.22 7.17 -9.26
CA LEU A 33 2.36 7.78 -7.95
C LEU A 33 3.85 7.88 -7.55
N LYS A 34 4.61 6.77 -7.67
CA LYS A 34 6.06 6.73 -7.41
C LYS A 34 6.79 7.81 -8.19
N GLN A 35 6.54 7.91 -9.50
CA GLN A 35 7.16 8.93 -10.35
C GLN A 35 6.87 10.37 -9.88
N ARG A 36 5.61 10.68 -9.56
CA ARG A 36 5.22 12.02 -9.07
C ARG A 36 5.82 12.33 -7.71
N THR A 37 5.89 11.34 -6.81
CA THR A 37 6.54 11.50 -5.51
C THR A 37 8.03 11.79 -5.66
N PHE A 38 8.77 11.03 -6.47
CA PHE A 38 10.19 11.29 -6.72
C PHE A 38 10.42 12.63 -7.43
N PHE A 39 9.54 13.01 -8.34
CA PHE A 39 9.59 14.33 -8.96
C PHE A 39 9.44 15.45 -7.92
N ALA A 40 8.44 15.38 -7.04
CA ALA A 40 8.25 16.37 -5.98
C ALA A 40 9.47 16.47 -5.03
N ILE A 41 10.05 15.32 -4.67
CA ILE A 41 11.28 15.26 -3.85
C ILE A 41 12.44 15.95 -4.58
N ALA A 42 12.64 15.66 -5.87
CA ALA A 42 13.71 16.28 -6.67
C ALA A 42 13.57 17.81 -6.75
N GLN A 43 12.34 18.32 -6.78
CA GLN A 43 12.05 19.75 -6.78
C GLN A 43 12.09 20.40 -5.38
N LYS A 44 12.35 19.61 -4.32
CA LYS A 44 12.19 20.05 -2.92
C LYS A 44 10.81 20.67 -2.65
N ALA A 45 9.79 20.16 -3.33
CA ALA A 45 8.44 20.68 -3.29
C ALA A 45 7.64 20.07 -2.12
N ILE A 46 6.62 20.80 -1.67
CA ILE A 46 5.59 20.27 -0.77
C ILE A 46 4.49 19.66 -1.65
N SER A 47 4.16 18.39 -1.41
CA SER A 47 3.13 17.66 -2.17
C SER A 47 2.07 17.07 -1.23
N VAL A 48 0.81 17.09 -1.67
CA VAL A 48 -0.32 16.52 -0.93
C VAL A 48 -0.85 15.28 -1.66
N ILE A 49 -1.02 14.18 -0.93
CA ILE A 49 -1.66 12.95 -1.43
C ILE A 49 -3.07 12.89 -0.87
N THR A 50 -4.07 12.95 -1.75
CA THR A 50 -5.50 12.94 -1.40
C THR A 50 -6.16 11.62 -1.77
N GLY A 51 -7.35 11.39 -1.23
CA GLY A 51 -8.17 10.20 -1.49
C GLY A 51 -9.02 9.82 -0.28
N ASP A 52 -10.05 9.02 -0.50
CA ASP A 52 -11.02 8.64 0.53
C ASP A 52 -10.41 7.83 1.68
N VAL A 53 -11.15 7.71 2.78
CA VAL A 53 -10.77 6.82 3.89
C VAL A 53 -10.67 5.39 3.36
N GLY A 54 -9.58 4.69 3.70
CA GLY A 54 -9.35 3.31 3.23
C GLY A 54 -8.83 3.18 1.79
N SER A 55 -8.63 4.27 1.04
CA SER A 55 -8.13 4.22 -0.36
C SER A 55 -6.64 3.85 -0.52
N GLY A 56 -5.94 3.57 0.58
CA GLY A 56 -4.54 3.09 0.53
C GLY A 56 -3.47 4.19 0.43
N LYS A 57 -3.76 5.44 0.81
CA LYS A 57 -2.77 6.55 0.84
C LYS A 57 -1.48 6.18 1.59
N SER A 58 -1.60 5.79 2.87
CA SER A 58 -0.46 5.41 3.70
C SER A 58 0.24 4.14 3.19
N THR A 59 -0.54 3.17 2.71
CA THR A 59 -0.03 1.92 2.15
C THR A 59 0.79 2.17 0.88
N SER A 60 0.35 3.09 0.04
CA SER A 60 1.06 3.45 -1.20
C SER A 60 2.37 4.17 -0.92
N LEU A 61 2.41 5.04 0.09
CA LEU A 61 3.65 5.67 0.55
C LEU A 61 4.64 4.65 1.10
N ARG A 62 4.17 3.67 1.89
CA ARG A 62 5.01 2.56 2.35
C ARG A 62 5.67 1.80 1.20
N TYR A 63 4.92 1.53 0.13
CA TYR A 63 5.45 0.90 -1.08
C TYR A 63 6.50 1.76 -1.80
N ILE A 64 6.35 3.08 -1.80
CA ILE A 64 7.31 3.99 -2.45
C ILE A 64 8.59 4.15 -1.64
N SER A 65 8.51 4.06 -0.31
CA SER A 65 9.65 4.23 0.60
C SER A 65 10.57 3.01 0.73
N SER A 66 10.17 1.84 0.20
CA SER A 66 11.04 0.65 0.12
C SER A 66 11.91 0.67 -1.11
#